data_AF-A0A7X7MYP9-F1
#
_entry.id   AF-A0A7X7MYP9-F1
#
_cell.length_a   1.000
_cell.length_b   1.000
_cell.length_c   1.000
_cell.angle_alpha   90.00
_cell.angle_beta   90.00
_cell.angle_gamma   90.00
#
_symmetry.space_group_name_H-M   'P 1'
#
loop_
_entity.id
_entity.type
_entity.pdbx_description
1 polymer ?
#
loop_
_entity_poly.entity_id
_entity_poly.type
_entity_poly.pdbx_seq_one_letter_code
_entity_poly.pdbx_strand_id
1 'polypeptide(L)'
;MYIKNVIIPKLQNWAKSHPKMKFIVIALITVYLAIYHFFLELMKNKWKYTVVVAALLVFLISSSFSAIMQADDKRLGTNQETEEILTADSQTAQFSIEGQEQVYQLEEYQSVSEDSIDDAIEETNTLPGETVIINENGKESTPEFEDDWKLILVNKQNMVPRDYKFELGTVRGSIQADVRILGELNEMFAAAQKDGIMLSVCSGSRDYGRQTVLFDKKIKKYMARGMSYFDAYSIASQAVTIPGKSEHQIGLALDIISNEYHDLNEGFAETDAGKWLKEHSAEYGFILRYPKGKENITGIEFEPWHFRYVGVDAAKEITQQGITLEEYVEQIGMK
;
A
#
# COMPACT_ATOMS: atom_id res chain seq x y z
N MET A 1 0.18 -17.61 -24.32
CA MET A 1 -1.10 -18.00 -24.96
C MET A 1 -0.92 -18.89 -26.20
N TYR A 2 0.01 -18.57 -27.12
CA TYR A 2 0.28 -19.36 -28.35
C TYR A 2 0.75 -20.81 -28.11
N ILE A 3 1.69 -21.04 -27.18
CA ILE A 3 2.24 -22.39 -26.90
C ILE A 3 1.14 -23.34 -26.40
N LYS A 4 0.33 -22.88 -25.44
CA LYS A 4 -0.72 -23.69 -24.81
C LYS A 4 -1.82 -24.09 -25.78
N ASN A 5 -2.18 -23.19 -26.70
CA ASN A 5 -3.37 -23.37 -27.54
C ASN A 5 -3.04 -23.90 -28.95
N VAL A 6 -1.79 -23.82 -29.42
CA VAL A 6 -1.41 -24.22 -30.79
C VAL A 6 -0.38 -25.35 -30.80
N ILE A 7 0.63 -25.29 -29.94
CA ILE A 7 1.77 -26.20 -29.98
C ILE A 7 1.46 -27.50 -29.23
N ILE A 8 0.90 -27.40 -28.03
CA ILE A 8 0.57 -28.57 -27.19
C ILE A 8 -0.40 -29.55 -27.88
N PRO A 9 -1.51 -29.12 -28.52
CA PRO A 9 -2.43 -30.04 -29.19
C PRO A 9 -1.80 -30.78 -30.38
N LYS A 10 -0.93 -30.11 -31.14
CA LYS A 10 -0.20 -30.71 -32.27
C LYS A 10 0.79 -31.78 -31.81
N LEU A 11 1.52 -31.51 -30.72
CA LEU A 11 2.45 -32.47 -30.11
C LEU A 11 1.72 -33.67 -29.50
N GLN A 12 0.56 -33.44 -28.87
CA GLN A 12 -0.27 -34.53 -28.32
C GLN A 12 -0.83 -35.44 -29.42
N ASN A 13 -1.27 -34.88 -30.55
CA ASN A 13 -1.73 -35.67 -31.69
C ASN A 13 -0.59 -36.44 -32.38
N TRP A 14 0.59 -35.83 -32.53
CA TRP A 14 1.77 -36.50 -33.08
C TRP A 14 2.29 -37.64 -32.18
N ALA A 15 2.25 -37.44 -30.86
CA ALA A 15 2.69 -38.42 -29.87
C ALA A 15 1.78 -39.67 -29.80
N LYS A 16 0.54 -39.59 -30.27
CA LYS A 16 -0.35 -40.77 -30.41
C LYS A 16 0.13 -41.73 -31.50
N SER A 17 0.84 -41.24 -32.51
CA SER A 17 1.31 -42.04 -33.65
C SER A 17 2.72 -42.63 -33.45
N HIS A 18 3.47 -42.19 -32.43
CA HIS A 18 4.87 -42.60 -32.21
C HIS A 18 5.14 -42.93 -30.73
N PRO A 19 4.70 -44.11 -30.24
CA PRO A 19 4.72 -44.45 -28.81
C PRO A 19 6.14 -44.52 -28.19
N LYS A 20 7.16 -44.90 -28.98
CA LYS A 20 8.57 -44.92 -28.51
C LYS A 20 9.18 -43.53 -28.36
N MET A 21 8.68 -42.52 -29.10
CA MET A 21 9.19 -41.14 -29.07
C MET A 21 8.40 -40.23 -28.11
N LYS A 22 7.25 -40.70 -27.62
CA LYS A 22 6.38 -39.96 -26.71
C LYS A 22 7.10 -39.50 -25.44
N PHE A 23 7.92 -40.36 -24.85
CA PHE A 23 8.68 -40.02 -23.64
C PHE A 23 9.74 -38.94 -23.89
N ILE A 24 10.42 -39.00 -25.03
CA ILE A 24 11.43 -38.00 -25.42
C ILE A 24 10.77 -36.64 -25.65
N VAL A 25 9.64 -36.62 -26.36
CA VAL A 25 8.91 -35.38 -26.62
C VAL A 25 8.32 -34.77 -25.35
N ILE A 26 7.78 -35.58 -24.46
CA ILE A 26 7.30 -35.09 -23.15
C ILE A 26 8.46 -34.52 -22.34
N ALA A 27 9.61 -35.21 -22.28
CA ALA A 27 10.79 -34.71 -21.58
C ALA A 27 11.27 -33.36 -22.15
N LEU A 28 11.33 -33.22 -23.48
CA LEU A 28 11.71 -31.97 -24.13
C LEU A 28 10.72 -30.82 -23.84
N ILE A 29 9.41 -31.08 -23.84
CA ILE A 29 8.40 -30.08 -23.47
C ILE A 29 8.56 -29.68 -22.00
N THR A 30 8.77 -30.63 -21.09
CA THR A 30 8.96 -30.35 -19.67
C THR A 30 10.20 -29.49 -19.44
N VAL A 31 11.33 -29.82 -20.08
CA VAL A 31 12.56 -29.02 -20.01
C VAL A 31 12.34 -27.63 -20.58
N TYR A 32 11.68 -27.52 -21.73
CA TYR A 32 11.36 -26.23 -22.34
C TYR A 32 10.48 -25.36 -21.44
N LEU A 33 9.45 -25.93 -20.80
CA LEU A 33 8.57 -25.21 -19.87
C LEU A 33 9.32 -24.81 -18.60
N ALA A 34 10.19 -25.67 -18.06
CA ALA A 34 11.03 -25.33 -16.91
C ALA A 34 11.94 -24.14 -17.22
N ILE A 35 12.61 -24.16 -18.38
CA ILE A 35 13.43 -23.04 -18.86
C ILE A 35 12.58 -21.77 -19.05
N TYR A 36 11.43 -21.89 -19.69
CA TYR A 36 10.52 -20.75 -19.91
C TYR A 36 10.05 -20.11 -18.61
N HIS A 37 9.65 -20.91 -17.61
CA HIS A 37 9.25 -20.42 -16.30
C HIS A 37 10.41 -19.82 -15.52
N PHE A 38 11.60 -20.43 -15.59
CA PHE A 38 12.82 -19.88 -15.01
C PHE A 38 13.13 -18.48 -15.58
N PHE A 39 13.08 -18.31 -16.90
CA PHE A 39 13.29 -17.01 -17.53
C PHE A 39 12.19 -15.99 -17.22
N LEU A 40 10.92 -16.41 -17.12
CA LEU A 40 9.83 -15.53 -16.69
C LEU A 40 10.03 -15.02 -15.26
N GLU A 41 10.45 -15.88 -14.34
CA GLU A 41 10.72 -15.51 -12.95
C GLU A 41 11.89 -14.53 -12.87
N LEU A 42 12.94 -14.78 -13.67
CA LEU A 42 14.08 -13.90 -13.83
C LEU A 42 13.67 -12.54 -14.40
N MET A 43 12.71 -12.51 -15.32
CA MET A 43 12.18 -11.28 -15.92
C MET A 43 11.22 -10.50 -15.02
N LYS A 44 10.44 -11.17 -14.17
CA LYS A 44 9.55 -10.53 -13.20
C LYS A 44 10.34 -9.87 -12.06
N ASN A 45 11.43 -10.50 -11.64
CA ASN A 45 12.25 -10.04 -10.53
C ASN A 45 13.52 -9.28 -10.97
N LYS A 46 13.55 -8.70 -12.19
CA LYS A 46 14.73 -8.00 -12.75
C LYS A 46 15.35 -7.01 -11.76
N TRP A 47 14.52 -6.20 -11.08
CA TRP A 47 14.97 -5.24 -10.07
C TRP A 47 15.77 -5.87 -8.92
N LYS A 48 15.38 -7.06 -8.44
CA LYS A 48 16.08 -7.75 -7.35
C LYS A 48 17.47 -8.22 -7.80
N TYR A 49 17.58 -8.77 -9.01
CA TYR A 49 18.86 -9.22 -9.55
C TYR A 49 19.78 -8.07 -9.96
N THR A 50 19.22 -6.95 -10.46
CA THR A 50 20.00 -5.74 -10.74
C THR A 50 20.66 -5.19 -9.48
N VAL A 51 19.96 -5.19 -8.34
CA VAL A 51 20.52 -4.76 -7.04
C VAL A 51 21.63 -5.70 -6.59
N VAL A 52 21.47 -7.02 -6.70
CA VAL A 52 22.51 -7.99 -6.32
C VAL A 52 23.74 -7.86 -7.21
N VAL A 53 23.58 -7.71 -8.54
CA VAL A 53 24.71 -7.51 -9.46
C VAL A 53 25.41 -6.18 -9.20
N ALA A 54 24.65 -5.10 -8.91
CA ALA A 54 25.23 -3.82 -8.52
C ALA A 54 26.03 -3.93 -7.21
N ALA A 55 25.50 -4.63 -6.20
CA ALA A 55 26.21 -4.88 -4.94
C ALA A 55 27.49 -5.70 -5.15
N LEU A 56 27.46 -6.71 -6.02
CA LEU A 56 28.65 -7.50 -6.39
C LEU A 56 29.68 -6.67 -7.17
N LEU A 57 29.25 -5.78 -8.06
CA LEU A 57 30.14 -4.85 -8.77
C LEU A 57 30.79 -3.85 -7.81
N VAL A 58 30.01 -3.28 -6.87
CA VAL A 58 30.54 -2.41 -5.81
C VAL A 58 31.54 -3.18 -4.95
N PHE A 59 31.24 -4.43 -4.58
CA PHE A 59 32.16 -5.29 -3.83
C PHE A 59 33.45 -5.56 -4.60
N LEU A 60 33.38 -5.89 -5.90
CA LEU A 60 34.54 -6.13 -6.75
C LEU A 60 35.41 -4.86 -6.91
N ILE A 61 34.79 -3.69 -7.09
CA ILE A 61 35.49 -2.41 -7.16
C ILE A 61 36.17 -2.08 -5.83
N SER A 62 35.48 -2.29 -4.70
CA SER A 62 36.03 -2.03 -3.36
C SER A 62 37.20 -2.97 -3.01
N SER A 63 37.09 -4.25 -3.37
CA SER A 63 38.16 -5.23 -3.20
C SER A 63 39.39 -4.95 -4.08
N SER A 64 39.20 -4.27 -5.21
CA SER A 64 40.29 -3.82 -6.08
C SER A 64 41.02 -2.59 -5.52
N PHE A 65 40.35 -1.75 -4.73
CA PHE A 65 40.94 -0.56 -4.10
C PHE A 65 41.84 -0.91 -2.90
N SER A 66 41.53 -1.98 -2.15
CA SER A 66 42.38 -2.47 -1.04
C SER A 66 43.76 -2.92 -1.51
N ALA A 67 43.89 -3.44 -2.74
CA ALA A 67 45.17 -3.82 -3.32
C ALA A 67 46.04 -2.62 -3.71
N ILE A 68 45.45 -1.46 -3.98
CA ILE A 68 46.16 -0.22 -4.34
C ILE A 68 46.62 0.52 -3.06
N MET A 69 45.82 0.55 -2.00
CA MET A 69 46.22 1.16 -0.71
C MET A 69 47.36 0.41 -0.01
N GLN A 70 47.47 -0.91 -0.19
CA GLN A 70 48.57 -1.70 0.39
C GLN A 70 49.91 -1.54 -0.35
N ALA A 71 49.90 -0.94 -1.55
CA ALA A 71 51.10 -0.63 -2.33
C ALA A 71 51.68 0.75 -2.00
N ASP A 72 50.86 1.73 -1.59
CA ASP A 72 51.32 3.07 -1.18
C ASP A 72 51.84 3.12 0.26
N ASP A 73 51.34 2.26 1.15
CA ASP A 73 51.79 2.22 2.57
C ASP A 73 53.23 1.67 2.73
N LYS A 74 53.78 1.02 1.70
CA LYS A 74 55.20 0.61 1.68
C LYS A 74 56.16 1.71 1.22
N ARG A 75 55.68 2.91 0.87
CA ARG A 75 56.51 4.00 0.33
C ARG A 75 56.70 5.21 1.23
N LEU A 76 56.04 5.30 2.38
CA LEU A 76 56.40 6.28 3.42
C LEU A 76 56.91 5.57 4.66
N GLY A 77 58.24 5.48 4.73
CA GLY A 77 58.94 4.90 5.85
C GLY A 77 58.84 5.74 7.13
N THR A 78 59.14 5.01 8.21
CA THR A 78 59.89 5.44 9.39
C THR A 78 59.26 6.52 10.27
N ASN A 79 58.70 6.10 11.42
CA ASN A 79 59.46 6.15 12.67
C ASN A 79 58.82 5.29 13.77
N GLN A 80 59.71 4.76 14.62
CA GLN A 80 59.53 3.77 15.67
C GLN A 80 58.83 4.30 16.94
N GLU A 81 58.57 3.34 17.85
CA GLU A 81 58.25 3.42 19.29
C GLU A 81 56.74 3.35 19.61
N THR A 82 56.21 2.39 20.38
CA THR A 82 56.76 1.30 21.19
C THR A 82 55.62 0.31 21.53
N GLU A 83 55.93 -0.98 21.53
CA GLU A 83 55.06 -2.07 22.00
C GLU A 83 55.05 -2.19 23.55
N GLU A 84 53.90 -2.66 24.03
CA GLU A 84 53.64 -3.43 25.27
C GLU A 84 53.87 -2.82 26.67
N ILE A 85 52.83 -2.87 27.51
CA ILE A 85 52.70 -3.84 28.62
C ILE A 85 51.28 -3.80 29.24
N LEU A 86 50.60 -4.96 29.13
CA LEU A 86 49.74 -5.71 30.06
C LEU A 86 48.54 -5.10 30.86
N THR A 87 47.38 -5.68 30.54
CA THR A 87 46.34 -6.32 31.41
C THR A 87 45.65 -5.54 32.53
N ALA A 88 44.32 -5.41 32.45
CA ALA A 88 43.36 -6.25 33.19
C ALA A 88 41.90 -5.71 33.10
N ASP A 89 40.96 -6.65 33.05
CA ASP A 89 39.55 -6.58 33.41
C ASP A 89 38.53 -5.86 32.47
N SER A 90 37.91 -6.66 31.60
CA SER A 90 36.53 -6.44 31.17
C SER A 90 35.70 -7.67 31.55
N GLN A 91 34.94 -7.55 32.65
CA GLN A 91 33.95 -8.55 33.03
C GLN A 91 32.72 -8.42 32.14
N THR A 92 32.51 -9.48 31.36
CA THR A 92 31.29 -9.85 30.64
C THR A 92 30.19 -10.25 31.62
N ALA A 93 29.05 -9.56 31.58
CA ALA A 93 27.81 -10.06 32.17
C ALA A 93 27.07 -10.93 31.14
N GLN A 94 27.11 -12.23 31.39
CA GLN A 94 26.37 -13.29 30.70
C GLN A 94 24.91 -13.27 31.17
N PHE A 95 23.94 -13.23 30.26
CA PHE A 95 22.55 -13.65 30.55
C PHE A 95 22.16 -14.75 29.56
N SER A 96 21.92 -15.93 30.11
CA SER A 96 21.57 -17.16 29.41
C SER A 96 20.10 -17.14 29.00
N ILE A 97 19.79 -17.60 27.77
CA ILE A 97 18.44 -18.01 27.38
C ILE A 97 18.45 -19.53 27.25
N GLU A 98 17.86 -20.22 28.23
CA GLU A 98 17.35 -21.58 28.08
C GLU A 98 15.88 -21.50 27.64
N GLY A 99 15.53 -22.37 26.69
CA GLY A 99 14.27 -22.32 25.97
C GLY A 99 13.05 -22.85 26.72
N GLN A 100 11.89 -22.44 26.23
CA GLN A 100 10.66 -23.23 26.30
C GLN A 100 9.79 -22.91 25.09
N GLU A 101 9.54 -23.92 24.26
CA GLU A 101 8.46 -23.92 23.26
C GLU A 101 7.12 -23.85 24.00
N GLN A 102 6.32 -22.83 23.69
CA GLN A 102 4.90 -22.78 24.00
C GLN A 102 4.14 -22.65 22.68
N VAL A 103 3.54 -23.77 22.29
CA VAL A 103 2.57 -23.86 21.19
C VAL A 103 1.32 -23.09 21.61
N TYR A 104 1.12 -21.88 21.08
CA TYR A 104 -0.15 -21.17 21.22
C TYR A 104 -1.06 -21.51 20.06
N GLN A 105 -2.12 -22.25 20.37
CA GLN A 105 -3.23 -22.54 19.48
C GLN A 105 -4.07 -21.26 19.34
N LEU A 106 -4.03 -20.62 18.16
CA LEU A 106 -4.78 -19.40 17.88
C LEU A 106 -6.22 -19.76 17.51
N GLU A 107 -7.16 -19.40 18.38
CA GLU A 107 -8.57 -19.27 18.02
C GLU A 107 -8.74 -18.10 17.04
N GLU A 108 -9.55 -18.35 16.02
CA GLU A 108 -9.87 -17.45 14.93
C GLU A 108 -10.72 -16.27 15.46
N TYR A 109 -10.06 -15.16 15.80
CA TYR A 109 -10.73 -13.97 16.30
C TYR A 109 -11.34 -13.14 15.16
N GLN A 110 -12.68 -13.08 15.15
CA GLN A 110 -13.52 -12.25 14.28
C GLN A 110 -13.12 -10.76 14.30
N SER A 111 -13.36 -10.09 13.17
CA SER A 111 -13.29 -8.64 12.99
C SER A 111 -14.15 -7.93 14.04
N VAL A 112 -13.50 -7.27 15.00
CA VAL A 112 -14.19 -6.39 15.96
C VAL A 112 -14.51 -5.06 15.28
N SER A 113 -15.75 -4.60 15.43
CA SER A 113 -16.29 -3.34 14.90
C SER A 113 -15.51 -2.10 15.36
N GLU A 114 -15.40 -1.13 14.47
CA GLU A 114 -14.64 0.12 14.64
C GLU A 114 -15.15 1.01 15.79
N ASP A 115 -16.40 0.83 16.22
CA ASP A 115 -17.07 1.58 17.30
C ASP A 115 -16.41 1.42 18.69
N SER A 116 -15.48 0.47 18.85
CA SER A 116 -14.82 0.18 20.13
C SER A 116 -13.51 0.94 20.36
N ILE A 117 -13.13 1.85 19.44
CA ILE A 117 -11.81 2.54 19.47
C ILE A 117 -11.91 3.98 19.99
N ASP A 118 -13.12 4.55 20.09
CA ASP A 118 -13.33 5.96 20.50
C ASP A 118 -12.93 6.22 21.97
N ASP A 119 -12.93 5.20 22.84
CA ASP A 119 -12.64 5.37 24.27
C ASP A 119 -11.14 5.41 24.64
N ALA A 120 -10.21 5.23 23.67
CA ALA A 120 -8.79 5.02 23.97
C ALA A 120 -7.83 6.12 23.49
N ILE A 121 -8.32 7.23 22.92
CA ILE A 121 -7.47 8.26 22.30
C ILE A 121 -7.74 9.63 22.93
N GLU A 122 -7.25 9.84 24.14
CA GLU A 122 -7.17 11.19 24.75
C GLU A 122 -5.72 11.70 24.93
N GLU A 123 -4.70 10.89 24.62
CA GLU A 123 -3.30 11.27 24.82
C GLU A 123 -2.38 10.85 23.67
N THR A 124 -2.40 11.54 22.51
CA THR A 124 -1.21 11.69 21.64
C THR A 124 -1.39 12.85 20.63
N ASN A 125 -1.75 14.04 21.12
CA ASN A 125 -1.75 15.26 20.30
C ASN A 125 -0.37 15.94 20.32
N THR A 126 0.65 15.35 19.68
CA THR A 126 1.92 16.05 19.40
C THR A 126 2.56 15.56 18.10
N LEU A 127 2.68 16.46 17.13
CA LEU A 127 3.46 16.30 15.91
C LEU A 127 4.97 16.39 16.23
N PRO A 128 5.83 15.45 15.81
CA PRO A 128 7.29 15.61 15.88
C PRO A 128 7.79 16.52 14.75
N GLY A 129 8.74 17.39 15.11
CA GLY A 129 9.24 18.50 14.29
C GLY A 129 10.13 18.16 13.09
N GLU A 130 10.10 19.12 12.17
CA GLU A 130 11.13 19.61 11.27
C GLU A 130 12.17 18.64 10.69
N THR A 131 11.94 18.24 9.44
CA THR A 131 13.02 18.03 8.46
C THR A 131 12.64 18.73 7.17
N VAL A 132 13.33 19.83 6.89
CA VAL A 132 13.21 20.62 5.65
C VAL A 132 14.12 19.95 4.60
N ILE A 133 13.55 19.53 3.47
CA ILE A 133 14.34 19.16 2.29
C ILE A 133 14.26 20.34 1.31
N ILE A 134 15.43 20.94 1.04
CA ILE A 134 15.62 22.08 0.15
C ILE A 134 16.08 21.56 -1.21
N ASN A 135 15.41 21.94 -2.29
CA ASN A 135 15.85 21.65 -3.66
C ASN A 135 16.80 22.75 -4.18
N GLU A 136 17.70 22.40 -5.09
CA GLU A 136 18.91 23.14 -5.49
C GLU A 136 18.72 24.57 -6.06
N ASN A 137 17.49 25.07 -6.20
CA ASN A 137 17.22 26.39 -6.77
C ASN A 137 16.48 27.37 -5.85
N GLY A 138 16.32 27.09 -4.56
CA GLY A 138 15.98 28.10 -3.54
C GLY A 138 14.70 28.92 -3.80
N LYS A 139 13.74 28.37 -4.55
CA LYS A 139 12.48 29.04 -4.89
C LYS A 139 11.32 28.13 -4.49
N GLU A 140 10.46 28.63 -3.60
CA GLU A 140 9.11 28.09 -3.41
C GLU A 140 8.42 28.08 -4.78
N SER A 141 8.14 26.89 -5.28
CA SER A 141 7.28 26.70 -6.43
C SER A 141 5.99 26.10 -5.91
N THR A 142 5.08 26.96 -5.48
CA THR A 142 3.65 26.65 -5.44
C THR A 142 3.15 26.63 -6.89
N PRO A 143 2.66 25.50 -7.41
CA PRO A 143 1.90 25.50 -8.65
C PRO A 143 0.57 26.21 -8.39
N GLU A 144 0.32 27.32 -9.08
CA GLU A 144 -0.98 28.01 -9.11
C GLU A 144 -2.03 27.11 -9.79
N PHE A 145 -2.77 26.30 -9.02
CA PHE A 145 -4.11 25.77 -9.31
C PHE A 145 -4.85 25.42 -7.99
N GLU A 146 -4.86 26.38 -7.06
CA GLU A 146 -5.13 26.22 -5.63
C GLU A 146 -6.62 26.03 -5.22
N ASP A 147 -7.60 26.11 -6.13
CA ASP A 147 -8.97 26.49 -5.73
C ASP A 147 -10.07 25.40 -5.76
N ASP A 148 -9.85 24.22 -6.39
CA ASP A 148 -10.83 23.13 -6.26
C ASP A 148 -10.47 22.15 -5.15
N TRP A 149 -10.87 22.52 -3.93
CA TRP A 149 -10.72 21.73 -2.71
C TRP A 149 -11.26 20.28 -2.85
N LYS A 150 -12.19 20.01 -3.78
CA LYS A 150 -12.77 18.67 -4.01
C LYS A 150 -11.76 17.73 -4.66
N LEU A 151 -10.83 18.26 -5.45
CA LEU A 151 -9.88 17.50 -6.28
C LEU A 151 -8.48 17.36 -5.65
N ILE A 152 -8.30 17.80 -4.40
CA ILE A 152 -7.05 17.60 -3.69
C ILE A 152 -6.63 16.11 -3.70
N LEU A 153 -5.45 15.83 -4.24
CA LEU A 153 -4.92 14.47 -4.32
C LEU A 153 -4.09 14.17 -3.07
N VAL A 154 -4.59 13.26 -2.21
CA VAL A 154 -3.87 12.74 -1.05
C VAL A 154 -3.62 11.25 -1.27
N ASN A 155 -2.35 10.83 -1.24
CA ASN A 155 -1.93 9.45 -1.43
C ASN A 155 -0.51 9.21 -0.90
N LYS A 156 0.13 8.09 -1.28
CA LYS A 156 1.50 7.75 -0.82
C LYS A 156 2.55 8.80 -1.21
N GLN A 157 2.34 9.55 -2.28
CA GLN A 157 3.26 10.56 -2.79
C GLN A 157 2.87 11.97 -2.32
N ASN A 158 1.57 12.21 -2.12
CA ASN A 158 1.02 13.52 -1.76
C ASN A 158 0.43 13.49 -0.36
N MET A 159 1.10 14.14 0.59
CA MET A 159 0.65 14.24 1.98
C MET A 159 -0.50 15.25 2.12
N VAL A 160 -1.29 15.09 3.17
CA VAL A 160 -2.22 16.12 3.61
C VAL A 160 -1.45 17.43 3.88
N PRO A 161 -1.85 18.57 3.29
CA PRO A 161 -1.22 19.86 3.58
C PRO A 161 -1.26 20.17 5.08
N ARG A 162 -0.16 20.71 5.62
CA ARG A 162 0.00 20.90 7.08
C ARG A 162 -1.02 21.86 7.68
N ASP A 163 -1.50 22.80 6.89
CA ASP A 163 -2.46 23.84 7.23
C ASP A 163 -3.85 23.58 6.64
N TYR A 164 -4.10 22.35 6.12
CA TYR A 164 -5.42 21.97 5.63
C TYR A 164 -6.44 22.05 6.76
N LYS A 165 -7.50 22.82 6.54
CA LYS A 165 -8.60 23.01 7.49
C LYS A 165 -9.92 22.88 6.77
N PHE A 166 -10.87 22.28 7.47
CA PHE A 166 -12.25 22.16 7.07
C PHE A 166 -13.14 22.09 8.30
N GLU A 167 -14.42 22.35 8.13
CA GLU A 167 -15.40 22.27 9.20
C GLU A 167 -16.00 20.87 9.25
N LEU A 168 -16.04 20.29 10.45
CA LEU A 168 -16.64 18.97 10.67
C LEU A 168 -18.15 19.09 10.81
N GLY A 169 -18.87 18.28 10.05
CA GLY A 169 -20.29 18.04 10.23
C GLY A 169 -20.56 16.58 10.61
N THR A 170 -21.61 16.35 11.38
CA THR A 170 -22.00 15.00 11.83
C THR A 170 -22.69 14.24 10.70
N VAL A 171 -22.20 13.02 10.44
CA VAL A 171 -22.81 12.06 9.51
C VAL A 171 -23.77 11.13 10.26
N ARG A 172 -23.29 10.45 11.32
CA ARG A 172 -24.10 9.60 12.21
C ARG A 172 -23.37 9.38 13.54
N GLY A 173 -24.04 9.60 14.67
CA GLY A 173 -23.43 9.36 15.97
C GLY A 173 -22.17 10.22 16.16
N SER A 174 -21.04 9.59 16.50
CA SER A 174 -19.72 10.24 16.57
C SER A 174 -19.03 10.39 15.21
N ILE A 175 -19.55 9.77 14.14
CA ILE A 175 -18.94 9.83 12.81
C ILE A 175 -19.18 11.21 12.20
N GLN A 176 -18.07 11.86 11.82
CA GLN A 176 -18.05 13.18 11.20
C GLN A 176 -17.43 13.13 9.81
N ALA A 177 -17.68 14.13 8.98
CA ALA A 177 -17.01 14.35 7.69
C ALA A 177 -16.92 15.86 7.42
N ASP A 178 -16.35 16.26 6.29
CA ASP A 178 -16.42 17.66 5.87
C ASP A 178 -17.88 18.10 5.70
N VAL A 179 -18.27 19.19 6.36
CA VAL A 179 -19.64 19.71 6.31
C VAL A 179 -20.10 19.99 4.87
N ARG A 180 -19.15 20.31 3.98
CA ARG A 180 -19.40 20.65 2.58
C ARG A 180 -19.90 19.48 1.73
N ILE A 181 -19.69 18.22 2.16
CA ILE A 181 -20.11 17.04 1.39
C ILE A 181 -21.42 16.43 1.90
N LEU A 182 -21.95 16.93 3.03
CA LEU A 182 -23.08 16.29 3.69
C LEU A 182 -24.40 16.41 2.91
N GLY A 183 -24.56 17.48 2.13
CA GLY A 183 -25.75 17.65 1.29
C GLY A 183 -25.90 16.49 0.30
N GLU A 184 -24.89 16.31 -0.53
CA GLU A 184 -24.84 15.26 -1.55
C GLU A 184 -24.78 13.86 -0.94
N LEU A 185 -24.09 13.70 0.19
CA LEU A 185 -24.09 12.43 0.93
C LEU A 185 -25.51 12.05 1.37
N ASN A 186 -26.26 12.98 1.93
CA ASN A 186 -27.64 12.75 2.37
C ASN A 186 -28.57 12.47 1.18
N GLU A 187 -28.38 13.17 0.06
CA GLU A 187 -29.13 12.89 -1.17
C GLU A 187 -28.85 11.49 -1.72
N MET A 188 -27.59 11.07 -1.74
CA MET A 188 -27.18 9.72 -2.13
C MET A 188 -27.84 8.66 -1.25
N PHE A 189 -27.81 8.86 0.07
CA PHE A 189 -28.38 7.91 1.03
C PHE A 189 -29.91 7.86 0.93
N ALA A 190 -30.56 9.00 0.70
CA ALA A 190 -32.00 9.06 0.47
C ALA A 190 -32.42 8.39 -0.85
N ALA A 191 -31.60 8.49 -1.89
CA ALA A 191 -31.83 7.80 -3.16
C ALA A 191 -31.68 6.28 -3.00
N ALA A 192 -30.60 5.82 -2.38
CA ALA A 192 -30.38 4.41 -2.07
C ALA A 192 -31.57 3.83 -1.29
N GLN A 193 -32.05 4.56 -0.28
CA GLN A 193 -33.19 4.13 0.53
C GLN A 193 -34.48 4.00 -0.30
N LYS A 194 -34.72 4.88 -1.28
CA LYS A 194 -35.89 4.77 -2.18
C LYS A 194 -35.83 3.52 -3.05
N ASP A 195 -34.62 3.06 -3.37
CA ASP A 195 -34.37 1.82 -4.10
C ASP A 195 -34.31 0.58 -3.19
N GLY A 196 -34.62 0.74 -1.90
CA GLY A 196 -34.63 -0.34 -0.91
C GLY A 196 -33.25 -0.68 -0.32
N ILE A 197 -32.22 0.11 -0.63
CA ILE A 197 -30.85 -0.08 -0.15
C ILE A 197 -30.62 0.77 1.11
N MET A 198 -30.35 0.13 2.24
CA MET A 198 -30.03 0.81 3.49
C MET A 198 -28.51 0.95 3.68
N LEU A 199 -27.99 2.12 3.29
CA LEU A 199 -26.58 2.49 3.46
C LEU A 199 -26.29 3.03 4.86
N SER A 200 -25.03 2.89 5.28
CA SER A 200 -24.54 3.31 6.58
C SER A 200 -23.04 3.62 6.48
N VAL A 201 -22.58 4.70 7.12
CA VAL A 201 -21.14 5.01 7.20
C VAL A 201 -20.54 4.32 8.44
N CYS A 202 -19.44 3.58 8.30
CA CYS A 202 -18.71 3.04 9.47
C CYS A 202 -17.48 3.87 9.83
N SER A 203 -16.93 4.60 8.86
CA SER A 203 -15.85 5.55 9.12
C SER A 203 -15.97 6.79 8.24
N GLY A 204 -15.83 7.96 8.86
CA GLY A 204 -15.75 9.26 8.20
C GLY A 204 -14.37 9.87 8.37
N SER A 205 -14.31 11.13 8.81
CA SER A 205 -13.06 11.82 9.09
C SER A 205 -12.26 11.16 10.22
N ARG A 206 -10.94 11.16 10.06
CA ARG A 206 -9.99 10.62 11.05
C ARG A 206 -8.91 11.66 11.29
N ASP A 207 -8.53 11.89 12.53
CA ASP A 207 -7.33 12.68 12.82
C ASP A 207 -6.04 11.85 12.60
N TYR A 208 -4.89 12.51 12.74
CA TYR A 208 -3.58 11.88 12.60
C TYR A 208 -3.35 10.74 13.61
N GLY A 209 -3.77 10.93 14.86
CA GLY A 209 -3.61 9.94 15.94
C GLY A 209 -4.43 8.68 15.68
N ARG A 210 -5.70 8.84 15.30
CA ARG A 210 -6.59 7.75 14.91
C ARG A 210 -6.04 6.96 13.73
N GLN A 211 -5.53 7.64 12.70
CA GLN A 211 -4.91 6.98 11.55
C GLN A 211 -3.64 6.20 11.96
N THR A 212 -2.86 6.75 12.88
CA THR A 212 -1.64 6.10 13.42
C THR A 212 -1.98 4.81 14.16
N VAL A 213 -3.00 4.83 15.03
CA VAL A 213 -3.47 3.65 15.75
C VAL A 213 -3.95 2.56 14.77
N LEU A 214 -4.71 2.91 13.73
CA LEU A 214 -5.17 1.95 12.71
C LEU A 214 -3.99 1.29 11.99
N PHE A 215 -3.04 2.12 11.54
CA PHE A 215 -1.88 1.66 10.79
C PHE A 215 -1.00 0.72 11.64
N ASP A 216 -0.70 1.10 12.88
CA ASP A 216 0.10 0.30 13.81
C ASP A 216 -0.59 -1.01 14.17
N LYS A 217 -1.92 -0.99 14.38
CA LYS A 217 -2.70 -2.21 14.64
C LYS A 217 -2.61 -3.18 13.46
N LYS A 218 -2.65 -2.67 12.22
CA LYS A 218 -2.51 -3.49 11.01
C LYS A 218 -1.10 -4.09 10.90
N ILE A 219 -0.05 -3.32 11.17
CA ILE A 219 1.33 -3.82 11.22
C ILE A 219 1.47 -4.95 12.25
N LYS A 220 1.02 -4.71 13.49
CA LYS A 220 1.07 -5.70 14.58
C LYS A 220 0.33 -6.99 14.20
N LYS A 221 -0.83 -6.88 13.54
CA LYS A 221 -1.59 -8.04 13.04
C LYS A 221 -0.79 -8.87 12.03
N TYR A 222 -0.06 -8.24 11.12
CA TYR A 222 0.78 -8.95 10.15
C TYR A 222 2.04 -9.55 10.78
N MET A 223 2.68 -8.84 11.71
CA MET A 223 3.82 -9.37 12.47
C MET A 223 3.43 -10.59 13.30
N ALA A 224 2.24 -10.58 13.92
CA ALA A 224 1.70 -11.74 14.65
C ALA A 224 1.49 -12.98 13.75
N ARG A 225 1.44 -12.80 12.43
CA ARG A 225 1.39 -13.88 11.43
C ARG A 225 2.78 -14.31 10.94
N GLY A 226 3.85 -13.87 11.61
CA GLY A 226 5.23 -14.25 11.31
C GLY A 226 5.93 -13.39 10.25
N MET A 227 5.34 -12.26 9.84
CA MET A 227 6.00 -11.34 8.90
C MET A 227 7.07 -10.51 9.59
N SER A 228 8.12 -10.14 8.84
CA SER A 228 9.06 -9.11 9.29
C SER A 228 8.34 -7.77 9.41
N TYR A 229 8.88 -6.84 10.21
CA TYR A 229 8.33 -5.48 10.28
C TYR A 229 8.26 -4.82 8.90
N PHE A 230 9.28 -5.00 8.05
CA PHE A 230 9.33 -4.41 6.72
C PHE A 230 8.23 -4.94 5.81
N ASP A 231 8.00 -6.26 5.81
CA ASP A 231 6.93 -6.88 5.02
C ASP A 231 5.55 -6.47 5.56
N ALA A 232 5.38 -6.48 6.89
CA ALA A 232 4.16 -6.05 7.56
C ALA A 232 3.83 -4.59 7.25
N TYR A 233 4.81 -3.69 7.29
CA TYR A 233 4.66 -2.29 6.93
C TYR A 233 4.27 -2.12 5.46
N SER A 234 4.98 -2.82 4.56
CA SER A 234 4.74 -2.75 3.11
C SER A 234 3.31 -3.18 2.76
N ILE A 235 2.84 -4.29 3.33
CA ILE A 235 1.49 -4.80 3.11
C ILE A 235 0.45 -3.93 3.82
N ALA A 236 0.69 -3.52 5.07
CA ALA A 236 -0.21 -2.62 5.80
C ALA A 236 -0.44 -1.32 5.02
N SER A 237 0.61 -0.74 4.41
CA SER A 237 0.49 0.48 3.60
C SER A 237 -0.40 0.36 2.36
N GLN A 238 -0.73 -0.86 1.92
CA GLN A 238 -1.64 -1.10 0.80
C GLN A 238 -3.10 -1.24 1.23
N ALA A 239 -3.35 -1.51 2.51
CA ALA A 239 -4.69 -1.72 3.08
C ALA A 239 -5.11 -0.63 4.08
N VAL A 240 -4.16 0.13 4.60
CA VAL A 240 -4.38 1.28 5.48
C VAL A 240 -3.34 2.33 5.08
N THR A 241 -3.80 3.50 4.68
CA THR A 241 -2.93 4.60 4.30
C THR A 241 -2.05 5.05 5.47
N ILE A 242 -0.81 5.43 5.16
CA ILE A 242 0.16 5.92 6.17
C ILE A 242 -0.41 7.20 6.81
N PRO A 243 -0.23 7.42 8.13
CA PRO A 243 -0.66 8.65 8.78
C PRO A 243 -0.12 9.91 8.08
N GLY A 244 -1.01 10.87 7.81
CA GLY A 244 -0.74 12.06 7.01
C GLY A 244 -0.88 11.87 5.50
N LYS A 245 -1.32 10.69 5.06
CA LYS A 245 -1.52 10.32 3.64
C LYS A 245 -2.89 9.66 3.40
N SER A 246 -3.83 9.85 4.32
CA SER A 246 -5.19 9.29 4.24
C SER A 246 -6.19 10.36 3.82
N GLU A 247 -7.09 10.00 2.91
CA GLU A 247 -8.19 10.89 2.51
C GLU A 247 -9.23 11.11 3.62
N HIS A 248 -9.31 10.21 4.62
CA HIS A 248 -10.15 10.45 5.79
C HIS A 248 -9.67 11.66 6.61
N GLN A 249 -8.38 12.00 6.54
CA GLN A 249 -7.81 13.14 7.25
C GLN A 249 -8.16 14.49 6.63
N ILE A 250 -8.70 14.50 5.41
CA ILE A 250 -9.23 15.71 4.76
C ILE A 250 -10.77 15.74 4.77
N GLY A 251 -11.43 14.76 5.41
CA GLY A 251 -12.89 14.75 5.56
C GLY A 251 -13.68 14.42 4.29
N LEU A 252 -13.01 14.08 3.18
CA LEU A 252 -13.63 13.83 1.87
C LEU A 252 -13.84 12.35 1.55
N ALA A 253 -13.36 11.44 2.40
CA ALA A 253 -13.51 10.00 2.25
C ALA A 253 -14.41 9.41 3.34
N LEU A 254 -15.20 8.41 2.92
CA LEU A 254 -16.15 7.68 3.76
C LEU A 254 -16.03 6.19 3.45
N ASP A 255 -16.00 5.37 4.50
CA ASP A 255 -16.20 3.94 4.40
C ASP A 255 -17.69 3.65 4.58
N ILE A 256 -18.34 3.22 3.50
CA ILE A 256 -19.78 2.98 3.40
C ILE A 256 -20.04 1.47 3.37
N ILE A 257 -20.94 1.05 4.24
CA ILE A 257 -21.43 -0.32 4.40
C ILE A 257 -22.97 -0.34 4.28
N SER A 258 -23.58 -1.50 4.46
CA SER A 258 -25.03 -1.64 4.51
C SER A 258 -25.47 -2.38 5.77
N ASN A 259 -26.78 -2.37 6.05
CA ASN A 259 -27.35 -3.17 7.14
C ASN A 259 -27.23 -4.68 6.93
N GLU A 260 -26.98 -5.12 5.69
CA GLU A 260 -26.87 -6.53 5.33
C GLU A 260 -25.42 -7.02 5.29
N TYR A 261 -24.46 -6.08 5.21
CA TYR A 261 -23.04 -6.39 5.07
C TYR A 261 -22.19 -5.31 5.75
N HIS A 262 -21.54 -5.69 6.85
CA HIS A 262 -20.75 -4.78 7.69
C HIS A 262 -19.23 -4.95 7.53
N ASP A 263 -18.78 -6.02 6.88
CA ASP A 263 -17.35 -6.29 6.76
C ASP A 263 -16.70 -5.42 5.68
N LEU A 264 -15.50 -4.90 5.97
CA LEU A 264 -14.67 -4.17 5.02
C LEU A 264 -13.78 -5.15 4.26
N ASN A 265 -14.37 -5.88 3.31
CA ASN A 265 -13.66 -6.79 2.41
C ASN A 265 -14.31 -6.83 1.00
N GLU A 266 -13.63 -7.45 0.04
CA GLU A 266 -14.05 -7.46 -1.38
C GLU A 266 -15.49 -7.95 -1.61
N GLY A 267 -16.02 -8.77 -0.69
CA GLY A 267 -17.38 -9.30 -0.75
C GLY A 267 -18.47 -8.22 -0.73
N PHE A 268 -18.19 -7.02 -0.19
CA PHE A 268 -19.13 -5.91 -0.25
C PHE A 268 -19.51 -5.53 -1.69
N ALA A 269 -18.58 -5.68 -2.65
CA ALA A 269 -18.82 -5.40 -4.06
C ALA A 269 -19.91 -6.28 -4.70
N GLU A 270 -20.15 -7.46 -4.13
CA GLU A 270 -21.13 -8.42 -4.64
C GLU A 270 -22.53 -8.22 -4.04
N THR A 271 -22.65 -7.38 -3.01
CA THR A 271 -23.92 -7.02 -2.39
C THR A 271 -24.72 -6.06 -3.28
N ASP A 272 -26.03 -5.98 -3.04
CA ASP A 272 -26.87 -5.02 -3.76
C ASP A 272 -26.47 -3.58 -3.43
N ALA A 273 -26.04 -3.31 -2.19
CA ALA A 273 -25.53 -2.00 -1.77
C ALA A 273 -24.24 -1.61 -2.50
N GLY A 274 -23.26 -2.51 -2.59
CA GLY A 274 -22.00 -2.25 -3.29
C GLY A 274 -22.20 -2.03 -4.78
N LYS A 275 -23.11 -2.78 -5.42
CA LYS A 275 -23.50 -2.58 -6.82
C LYS A 275 -24.20 -1.25 -7.03
N TRP A 276 -25.16 -0.91 -6.16
CA TRP A 276 -25.88 0.36 -6.22
C TRP A 276 -24.93 1.55 -6.09
N LEU A 277 -24.02 1.51 -5.12
CA LEU A 277 -23.01 2.58 -4.96
C LEU A 277 -22.11 2.70 -6.19
N LYS A 278 -21.62 1.59 -6.73
CA LYS A 278 -20.78 1.60 -7.95
C LYS A 278 -21.49 2.23 -9.14
N GLU A 279 -22.82 2.06 -9.26
CA GLU A 279 -23.62 2.60 -10.36
C GLU A 279 -24.02 4.06 -10.15
N HIS A 280 -24.38 4.43 -8.92
CA HIS A 280 -25.04 5.71 -8.63
C HIS A 280 -24.20 6.73 -7.86
N SER A 281 -23.10 6.35 -7.20
CA SER A 281 -22.35 7.27 -6.32
C SER A 281 -21.88 8.53 -7.06
N ALA A 282 -21.53 8.39 -8.34
CA ALA A 282 -21.05 9.48 -9.17
C ALA A 282 -22.11 10.56 -9.43
N GLU A 283 -23.39 10.21 -9.38
CA GLU A 283 -24.49 11.17 -9.51
C GLU A 283 -24.48 12.21 -8.37
N TYR A 284 -23.92 11.83 -7.22
CA TYR A 284 -23.81 12.63 -6.00
C TYR A 284 -22.37 13.08 -5.73
N GLY A 285 -21.48 12.98 -6.71
CA GLY A 285 -20.11 13.48 -6.59
C GLY A 285 -19.13 12.55 -5.87
N PHE A 286 -19.51 11.30 -5.62
CA PHE A 286 -18.65 10.30 -5.01
C PHE A 286 -18.12 9.29 -6.03
N ILE A 287 -16.84 8.95 -5.93
CA ILE A 287 -16.23 7.89 -6.73
C ILE A 287 -15.87 6.71 -5.84
N LEU A 288 -15.95 5.50 -6.40
CA LEU A 288 -15.26 4.34 -5.85
C LEU A 288 -13.75 4.59 -6.00
N ARG A 289 -13.10 4.96 -4.90
CA ARG A 289 -11.76 5.57 -4.94
C ARG A 289 -10.65 4.60 -5.33
N TYR A 290 -10.80 3.35 -4.88
CA TYR A 290 -9.82 2.28 -5.09
C TYR A 290 -10.48 1.12 -5.83
N PRO A 291 -10.70 1.25 -7.16
CA PRO A 291 -11.34 0.22 -7.96
C PRO A 291 -10.39 -0.94 -8.29
N LYS A 292 -10.97 -2.13 -8.48
CA LYS A 292 -10.23 -3.36 -8.82
C LYS A 292 -9.48 -3.20 -10.14
N GLY A 293 -8.21 -3.62 -10.16
CA GLY A 293 -7.32 -3.55 -11.33
C GLY A 293 -6.59 -2.22 -11.50
N LYS A 294 -6.78 -1.25 -10.58
CA LYS A 294 -6.09 0.05 -10.57
C LYS A 294 -5.09 0.19 -9.41
N GLU A 295 -4.80 -0.89 -8.69
CA GLU A 295 -3.94 -0.92 -7.50
C GLU A 295 -2.51 -0.46 -7.81
N ASN A 296 -2.03 -0.68 -9.04
CA ASN A 296 -0.71 -0.23 -9.49
C ASN A 296 -0.62 1.30 -9.62
N ILE A 297 -1.75 1.99 -9.75
CA ILE A 297 -1.84 3.44 -9.88
C ILE A 297 -2.11 4.06 -8.51
N THR A 298 -3.14 3.58 -7.82
CA THR A 298 -3.55 4.11 -6.51
C THR A 298 -2.59 3.72 -5.38
N GLY A 299 -1.89 2.59 -5.53
CA GLY A 299 -1.03 2.01 -4.51
C GLY A 299 -1.78 1.38 -3.33
N ILE A 300 -3.11 1.26 -3.43
CA ILE A 300 -4.04 0.73 -2.43
C ILE A 300 -4.81 -0.45 -3.06
N GLU A 301 -5.11 -1.47 -2.25
CA GLU A 301 -5.88 -2.63 -2.69
C GLU A 301 -7.32 -2.28 -3.06
N PHE A 302 -8.07 -3.22 -3.64
CA PHE A 302 -9.47 -2.99 -3.98
C PHE A 302 -10.32 -2.81 -2.72
N GLU A 303 -10.91 -1.64 -2.55
CA GLU A 303 -11.75 -1.29 -1.39
C GLU A 303 -13.14 -0.86 -1.86
N PRO A 304 -14.08 -1.79 -2.11
CA PRO A 304 -15.44 -1.48 -2.59
C PRO A 304 -16.29 -0.64 -1.63
N TRP A 305 -15.85 -0.44 -0.39
CA TRP A 305 -16.51 0.37 0.63
C TRP A 305 -16.00 1.82 0.69
N HIS A 306 -14.82 2.12 0.13
CA HIS A 306 -14.18 3.43 0.26
C HIS A 306 -14.62 4.38 -0.86
N PHE A 307 -15.38 5.41 -0.51
CA PHE A 307 -15.88 6.42 -1.44
C PHE A 307 -15.27 7.80 -1.15
N ARG A 308 -14.84 8.48 -2.21
CA ARG A 308 -14.20 9.79 -2.16
C ARG A 308 -15.07 10.82 -2.87
N TYR A 309 -15.38 11.93 -2.20
CA TYR A 309 -16.05 13.07 -2.82
C TYR A 309 -15.07 13.87 -3.69
N VAL A 310 -15.48 14.14 -4.93
CA VAL A 310 -14.73 14.92 -5.94
C VAL A 310 -15.62 15.96 -6.64
N GLY A 311 -16.89 16.04 -6.26
CA GLY A 311 -17.91 16.84 -6.95
C GLY A 311 -18.56 16.08 -8.10
N VAL A 312 -19.81 16.45 -8.42
CA VAL A 312 -20.68 15.70 -9.36
C VAL A 312 -20.07 15.59 -10.76
N ASP A 313 -19.55 16.68 -11.30
CA ASP A 313 -19.03 16.70 -12.68
C ASP A 313 -17.79 15.79 -12.81
N ALA A 314 -16.80 15.96 -11.93
CA ALA A 314 -15.61 15.13 -11.92
C ALA A 314 -15.93 13.65 -11.64
N ALA A 315 -16.84 13.36 -10.70
CA ALA A 315 -17.20 11.98 -10.39
C ALA A 315 -17.84 11.27 -11.59
N LYS A 316 -18.70 11.96 -12.35
CA LYS A 316 -19.29 11.44 -13.58
C LYS A 316 -18.23 11.18 -14.64
N GLU A 317 -17.32 12.12 -14.86
CA GLU A 317 -16.24 11.97 -15.84
C GLU A 317 -15.29 10.82 -15.50
N ILE A 318 -14.90 10.70 -14.23
CA ILE A 318 -14.02 9.64 -13.71
C ILE A 318 -14.69 8.27 -13.90
N THR A 319 -15.94 8.14 -13.47
CA THR A 319 -16.69 6.88 -13.55
C THR A 319 -16.97 6.48 -15.00
N GLN A 320 -17.37 7.43 -15.85
CA GLN A 320 -17.65 7.17 -17.27
C GLN A 320 -16.40 6.69 -18.02
N GLN A 321 -15.22 7.26 -17.71
CA GLN A 321 -13.96 6.87 -18.32
C GLN A 321 -13.35 5.61 -17.70
N GLY A 322 -13.78 5.21 -16.50
CA GLY A 322 -13.20 4.09 -15.76
C GLY A 322 -11.76 4.36 -15.31
N ILE A 323 -11.46 5.61 -14.97
CA ILE A 323 -10.14 6.08 -14.53
C ILE A 323 -10.12 6.33 -13.02
N THR A 324 -8.93 6.54 -12.48
CA THR A 324 -8.69 6.91 -11.07
C THR A 324 -8.65 8.42 -10.89
N LEU A 325 -8.70 8.89 -9.64
CA LEU A 325 -8.49 10.30 -9.33
C LEU A 325 -7.10 10.76 -9.80
N GLU A 326 -6.07 9.94 -9.63
CA GLU A 326 -4.70 10.20 -10.12
C GLU A 326 -4.67 10.47 -11.63
N GLU A 327 -5.25 9.58 -12.42
CA GLU A 327 -5.32 9.73 -13.88
C GLU A 327 -6.14 10.96 -14.28
N TYR A 328 -7.23 11.25 -13.55
CA TYR A 328 -8.08 12.40 -13.83
C TYR A 328 -7.38 13.72 -13.56
N VAL A 329 -6.75 13.89 -12.39
CA VAL A 329 -6.03 15.12 -12.06
C VAL A 329 -4.87 15.36 -13.03
N GLU A 330 -4.17 14.30 -13.46
CA GLU A 330 -3.15 14.39 -14.50
C GLU A 330 -3.73 14.84 -15.86
N GLN A 331 -4.88 14.27 -16.26
CA GLN A 331 -5.57 14.60 -17.52
C GLN A 331 -6.00 16.06 -17.60
N ILE A 332 -6.51 16.63 -16.50
CA ILE A 332 -6.92 18.04 -16.43
C ILE A 332 -5.76 18.98 -16.11
N GLY A 333 -4.54 18.47 -15.94
CA GLY A 333 -3.33 19.25 -15.75
C GLY A 333 -3.10 19.77 -14.32
N MET A 334 -3.77 19.19 -13.32
CA MET A 334 -3.50 19.46 -11.90
C MET A 334 -2.24 18.72 -11.47
N LYS A 335 -1.32 19.41 -10.79
CA LYS A 335 -0.03 18.88 -10.32
C LYS A 335 0.08 18.93 -8.81
#